data_AF-A0A524KY62-F1
#
_entry.id   AF-A0A524KY62-F1
#
_cell.length_a   1.000
_cell.length_b   1.000
_cell.length_c   1.000
_cell.angle_alpha   90.00
_cell.angle_beta   90.00
_cell.angle_gamma   90.00
#
_symmetry.space_group_name_H-M   'P 1'
#
loop_
_entity.id
_entity.type
_entity.pdbx_description
1 polymer ?
#
loop_
_entity_poly.entity_id
_entity_poly.type
_entity_poly.pdbx_seq_one_letter_code
_entity_poly.pdbx_strand_id
1 'polypeptide(L)'
;IGNIPLSGLEIKDRYKQFNARKFEVEIEETKEPKGCLCGEVLRGVITPPECSLFRVVCNPENPQGACMVSTEGTCSAYYKYN
;
A
#
# COMPACT_ATOMS: atom_id res chain seq x y z
N ILE A 1 -3.58 -4.59 5.11
CA ILE A 1 -4.14 -4.47 6.49
C ILE A 1 -5.49 -5.19 6.68
N GLY A 2 -5.86 -6.09 5.77
CA GLY A 2 -7.10 -6.86 5.86
C GLY A 2 -8.35 -6.12 5.39
N ASN A 3 -9.49 -6.78 5.48
CA ASN A 3 -10.81 -6.20 5.23
C ASN A 3 -11.27 -5.45 6.49
N ILE A 4 -11.63 -4.18 6.33
CA ILE A 4 -12.18 -3.35 7.40
C ILE A 4 -13.66 -3.07 7.05
N PRO A 5 -14.63 -3.55 7.86
CA PRO A 5 -16.04 -3.34 7.56
C PRO A 5 -16.40 -1.86 7.48
N LEU A 6 -17.28 -1.51 6.55
CA LEU A 6 -17.83 -0.14 6.37
C LEU A 6 -16.77 0.95 6.13
N SER A 7 -15.57 0.60 5.66
CA SER A 7 -14.49 1.57 5.42
C SER A 7 -14.36 2.07 3.97
N GLY A 8 -15.09 1.46 3.04
CA GLY A 8 -15.04 1.79 1.61
C GLY A 8 -16.22 2.66 1.16
N LEU A 9 -16.02 3.38 0.05
CA LEU A 9 -17.07 4.12 -0.65
C LEU A 9 -17.26 3.53 -2.07
N GLU A 10 -18.49 3.59 -2.57
CA GLU A 10 -18.86 3.16 -3.93
C GLU A 10 -19.74 4.23 -4.59
N ILE A 11 -19.67 4.33 -5.91
CA ILE A 11 -20.51 5.24 -6.68
C ILE A 11 -21.96 4.77 -6.61
N LYS A 12 -22.88 5.66 -6.18
CA LYS A 12 -24.33 5.37 -6.15
C LYS A 12 -24.84 4.93 -7.53
N ASP A 13 -25.82 4.02 -7.56
CA ASP A 13 -26.35 3.44 -8.80
C ASP A 13 -26.76 4.47 -9.86
N ARG A 14 -27.38 5.58 -9.45
CA ARG A 14 -27.80 6.67 -10.36
C ARG A 14 -26.65 7.36 -11.11
N TYR A 15 -25.40 7.09 -10.72
CA TYR A 15 -24.18 7.63 -11.33
C TYR A 15 -23.33 6.54 -11.97
N LYS A 16 -23.87 5.33 -12.19
CA LYS A 16 -23.15 4.19 -12.77
C LYS A 16 -22.46 4.48 -14.10
N GLN A 17 -22.95 5.44 -14.90
CA GLN A 17 -22.27 5.83 -16.14
C GLN A 17 -20.81 6.26 -15.92
N PHE A 18 -20.47 6.80 -14.75
CA PHE A 18 -19.14 7.25 -14.35
C PHE A 18 -18.29 6.19 -13.65
N ASN A 19 -18.84 5.00 -13.36
CA ASN A 19 -18.12 3.94 -12.66
C ASN A 19 -17.42 3.01 -13.67
N ALA A 20 -16.10 2.87 -13.56
CA ALA A 20 -15.31 1.97 -14.40
C ALA A 20 -15.58 0.48 -14.10
N ARG A 21 -16.19 0.13 -12.95
CA ARG A 21 -16.57 -1.25 -12.62
C ARG A 21 -17.62 -1.88 -13.54
N LYS A 22 -18.20 -1.12 -14.48
CA LYS A 22 -19.07 -1.64 -15.53
C LYS A 22 -18.34 -2.50 -16.57
N PHE A 23 -17.02 -2.45 -16.60
CA PHE A 23 -16.21 -3.28 -17.49
C PHE A 23 -15.79 -4.55 -16.77
N GLU A 24 -16.09 -5.71 -17.37
CA GLU A 24 -15.64 -7.01 -16.86
C GLU A 24 -14.16 -7.21 -17.22
N VAL A 25 -13.34 -7.55 -16.21
CA VAL A 25 -11.91 -7.83 -16.35
C VAL A 25 -11.55 -9.02 -15.48
N GLU A 26 -10.59 -9.82 -15.95
CA GLU A 26 -9.99 -10.87 -15.14
C GLU A 26 -8.99 -10.23 -14.16
N ILE A 27 -9.10 -10.58 -12.88
CA ILE A 27 -8.26 -10.04 -11.81
C ILE A 27 -7.38 -11.17 -11.28
N GLU A 28 -6.07 -10.99 -11.34
CA GLU A 28 -5.10 -11.92 -10.75
C GLU A 28 -5.08 -11.84 -9.22
N GLU A 29 -4.61 -12.92 -8.58
CA GLU A 29 -4.40 -12.92 -7.15
C GLU A 29 -3.36 -11.89 -6.72
N THR A 30 -3.69 -11.13 -5.67
CA THR A 30 -2.77 -10.14 -5.10
C THR A 30 -1.60 -10.84 -4.42
N LYS A 31 -0.38 -10.45 -4.77
CA LYS A 31 0.86 -10.95 -4.16
C LYS A 31 1.53 -9.85 -3.37
N GLU A 32 1.71 -10.07 -2.08
CA GLU A 32 2.52 -9.17 -1.27
C GLU A 32 4.02 -9.43 -1.53
N PRO A 33 4.85 -8.37 -1.66
CA PRO A 33 6.29 -8.51 -1.82
C PRO A 33 6.90 -9.26 -0.64
N LYS A 34 7.67 -10.32 -0.93
CA LYS A 34 8.27 -11.17 0.11
C LYS A 34 9.15 -10.34 1.05
N GLY A 35 8.93 -10.49 2.36
CA GLY A 35 9.70 -9.82 3.40
C GLY A 35 9.34 -8.36 3.66
N CYS A 36 8.44 -7.76 2.85
CA CYS A 36 8.01 -6.40 3.08
C CYS A 36 7.06 -6.31 4.27
N LEU A 37 7.37 -5.45 5.24
CA LEU A 37 6.56 -5.24 6.45
C LEU A 37 5.70 -3.97 6.39
N CYS A 38 5.33 -3.49 5.20
CA CYS A 38 4.46 -2.32 5.04
C CYS A 38 3.13 -2.47 5.81
N GLY A 39 2.57 -3.68 5.88
CA GLY A 39 1.36 -3.96 6.65
C GLY A 39 1.53 -3.70 8.15
N GLU A 40 2.68 -4.03 8.74
CA GLU A 40 2.99 -3.78 10.15
C GLU A 40 3.23 -2.29 10.41
N VAL A 41 3.95 -1.62 9.51
CA VAL A 41 4.20 -0.18 9.56
C VAL A 41 2.88 0.60 9.50
N LEU A 42 1.98 0.25 8.58
CA LEU A 42 0.66 0.89 8.46
C LEU A 42 -0.23 0.67 9.69
N ARG A 43 -0.05 -0.45 10.40
CA ARG A 43 -0.75 -0.73 11.67
C ARG A 43 -0.09 -0.08 12.88
N GLY A 44 1.08 0.55 12.71
CA GLY A 44 1.85 1.14 13.80
C GLY A 44 2.46 0.10 14.75
N VAL A 45 2.64 -1.14 14.29
CA VAL A 45 3.24 -2.23 15.10
C VAL A 45 4.76 -2.09 15.15
N ILE A 46 5.36 -1.59 14.06
CA ILE A 46 6.80 -1.34 13.93
C ILE A 46 7.04 0.00 13.22
N THR A 47 8.24 0.54 13.38
CA THR A 47 8.76 1.66 12.59
C THR A 47 9.62 1.18 11.40
N PRO A 48 9.83 2.00 10.35
CA PRO A 48 10.61 1.57 9.18
C PRO A 48 12.01 1.02 9.48
N PRO A 49 12.80 1.55 10.43
CA PRO A 49 14.10 0.97 10.81
C PRO A 49 14.04 -0.48 11.34
N GLU A 50 12.90 -0.94 11.84
CA GLU A 50 12.70 -2.32 12.30
C GLU A 50 12.39 -3.29 11.14
N CYS A 51 12.11 -2.77 9.94
CA CYS A 51 11.93 -3.58 8.75
C CYS A 51 13.30 -3.96 8.15
N SER A 52 13.58 -5.27 8.04
CA SER A 52 14.86 -5.78 7.53
C SER A 52 15.19 -5.37 6.09
N LEU A 53 14.21 -4.91 5.31
CA LEU A 53 14.42 -4.44 3.94
C LEU A 53 14.75 -2.94 3.86
N PHE A 54 14.37 -2.15 4.88
CA PHE A 54 14.46 -0.68 4.85
C PHE A 54 15.91 -0.20 4.81
N ARG A 55 16.24 0.72 3.89
CA ARG A 55 17.61 1.23 3.63
C ARG A 55 18.64 0.17 3.20
N VAL A 56 18.24 -1.10 3.06
CA VAL A 56 19.08 -2.17 2.54
C VAL A 56 18.77 -2.37 1.05
N VAL A 57 17.63 -3.00 0.76
CA VAL A 57 17.16 -3.23 -0.62
C VAL A 57 15.96 -2.36 -0.96
N CYS A 58 15.18 -1.93 0.04
CA CYS A 58 14.03 -1.05 -0.13
C CYS A 58 14.45 0.41 0.08
N ASN A 59 14.46 1.18 -1.01
CA ASN A 59 14.79 2.59 -1.06
C ASN A 59 13.95 3.30 -2.16
N PRO A 60 13.99 4.63 -2.30
CA PRO A 60 13.17 5.34 -3.29
C PRO A 60 13.43 4.95 -4.76
N GLU A 61 14.66 4.53 -5.09
CA GLU A 61 15.02 4.10 -6.46
C GLU A 61 14.65 2.62 -6.71
N ASN A 62 14.61 1.80 -5.67
CA ASN A 62 14.23 0.39 -5.70
C ASN A 62 13.19 0.05 -4.61
N PRO A 63 11.95 0.56 -4.74
CA PRO A 63 10.94 0.37 -3.70
C PRO A 63 10.41 -1.06 -3.71
N GLN A 64 10.42 -1.71 -2.54
CA GLN A 64 9.88 -3.07 -2.36
C GLN A 64 8.41 -3.08 -1.92
N GLY A 65 7.85 -1.94 -1.52
CA GLY A 65 6.47 -1.87 -1.03
C GLY A 65 5.88 -0.47 -1.12
N ALA A 66 4.55 -0.41 -1.07
CA ALA A 66 3.80 0.83 -1.29
C ALA A 66 4.21 1.98 -0.34
N CYS A 67 4.62 1.68 0.90
CA CYS A 67 5.06 2.71 1.85
C CYS A 67 6.38 3.39 1.45
N MET A 68 7.18 2.81 0.54
CA MET A 68 8.37 3.45 -0.03
C MET A 68 8.06 4.20 -1.33
N VAL A 69 7.06 3.76 -2.10
CA VAL A 69 6.64 4.41 -3.36
C VAL A 69 5.87 5.71 -3.09
N SER A 70 4.94 5.68 -2.13
CA SER A 70 4.07 6.83 -1.85
C SER A 70 4.85 7.98 -1.22
N THR A 71 4.57 9.21 -1.66
CA THR A 71 5.09 10.44 -1.03
C THR A 71 4.57 10.63 0.39
N GLU A 72 3.40 10.08 0.70
CA GLU A 72 2.80 10.05 2.04
C GLU A 72 3.18 8.77 2.82
N GLY A 73 3.94 7.87 2.19
CA GLY A 73 4.33 6.60 2.79
C GLY A 73 5.32 6.79 3.94
N THR A 74 5.05 6.15 5.08
CA THR A 74 5.90 6.24 6.28
C THR A 74 7.35 5.85 6.01
N CYS A 75 7.59 4.83 5.17
CA CYS A 75 8.96 4.42 4.84
C CYS A 75 9.67 5.50 3.99
N SER A 76 9.01 6.06 2.98
CA SER A 76 9.55 7.16 2.16
C SER A 76 9.86 8.39 3.02
N ALA A 77 8.95 8.77 3.92
CA ALA A 77 9.13 9.88 4.84
C ALA A 77 10.31 9.64 5.80
N TYR A 78 10.41 8.44 6.40
CA TYR A 78 11.56 8.08 7.23
C TYR A 78 12.86 8.16 6.44
N TYR A 79 12.92 7.57 5.25
CA TYR A 79 14.13 7.56 4.42
C TYR A 79 14.64 8.98 4.12
N LYS A 80 13.73 9.93 3.90
CA LYS A 80 14.06 11.31 3.54
C LYS A 80 14.59 12.13 4.73
N TYR A 81 14.14 11.83 5.95
CA TYR A 81 14.30 12.76 7.08
C TYR A 81 14.93 12.16 8.35
N ASN A 82 15.08 10.83 8.45
CA ASN A 82 15.64 10.13 9.62
C ASN A 82 16.66 9.09 9.19
#